data_AF-A0A554JGA8-F1
#
_entry.id   AF-A0A554JGA8-F1
#
_cell.length_a   1.000
_cell.length_b   1.000
_cell.length_c   1.000
_cell.angle_alpha   90.00
_cell.angle_beta   90.00
_cell.angle_gamma   90.00
#
_symmetry.space_group_name_H-M   'P 1'
#
loop_
_entity.id
_entity.type
_entity.pdbx_description
1 polymer ?
#
loop_
_entity_poly.entity_id
_entity_poly.type
_entity_poly.pdbx_seq_one_letter_code
_entity_poly.pdbx_strand_id
1 'polypeptide(L)' 'MAIDTIFSVLVLVMSVVVHEVSHGYAALALGDTTARDEGRLTLNPLKHLDPVGSVALPLLLALARSPIMF' A
#
# COMPACT_ATOMS: atom_id res chain seq x y z
N MET A 1 -14.69 -5.21 20.56
CA MET A 1 -14.44 -6.19 19.49
C MET A 1 -14.45 -5.54 18.10
N ALA A 2 -15.60 -5.13 17.54
CA ALA A 2 -15.62 -4.56 16.19
C ALA A 2 -14.88 -3.21 16.06
N ILE A 3 -15.03 -2.32 17.04
CA ILE A 3 -14.35 -1.02 17.08
C ILE A 3 -12.83 -1.20 17.12
N ASP A 4 -12.34 -2.11 17.97
CA ASP A 4 -10.90 -2.39 18.12
C ASP A 4 -10.30 -2.92 16.82
N THR A 5 -11.01 -3.79 16.11
CA THR A 5 -10.59 -4.30 14.80
C THR A 5 -10.52 -3.17 13.75
N ILE A 6 -11.58 -2.36 13.63
CA ILE A 6 -11.60 -1.24 12.67
C ILE A 6 -10.47 -0.26 12.96
N PHE A 7 -10.26 0.08 14.23
CA PHE A 7 -9.19 0.95 14.66
C PHE A 7 -7.81 0.36 14.31
N SER A 8 -7.60 -0.93 14.60
CA SER A 8 -6.34 -1.61 14.27
C SER A 8 -6.05 -1.64 12.77
N VAL A 9 -7.07 -1.88 11.94
CA VAL A 9 -6.95 -1.86 10.48
C VAL A 9 -6.58 -0.46 9.98
N LEU A 10 -7.19 0.60 10.53
CA LEU A 10 -6.86 1.97 10.18
C LEU A 10 -5.40 2.30 10.51
N VAL A 11 -4.94 1.91 11.71
CA VAL A 11 -3.55 2.08 12.13
C VAL A 11 -2.60 1.32 11.22
N LEU A 12 -2.93 0.07 10.87
CA LEU A 12 -2.12 -0.74 9.95
C LEU A 12 -1.99 -0.08 8.58
N VAL A 13 -3.11 0.37 7.98
CA VAL A 13 -3.10 1.05 6.69
C VAL A 13 -2.22 2.29 6.73
N MET A 14 -2.37 3.13 7.75
CA MET A 14 -1.55 4.33 7.89
C MET A 14 -0.07 4.01 8.16
N SER A 15 0.21 2.96 8.92
CA SER A 15 1.59 2.49 9.16
C SER A 15 2.29 2.06 7.88
N VAL A 16 1.58 1.34 7.00
CA VAL A 16 2.10 0.94 5.69
C VAL A 16 2.34 2.16 4.80
N VAL A 17 1.40 3.12 4.75
CA VAL A 17 1.59 4.35 3.96
C VAL A 17 2.83 5.12 4.42
N VAL A 18 3.00 5.30 5.73
CA VAL A 18 4.18 6.00 6.27
C VAL A 18 5.48 5.23 5.94
N HIS A 19 5.46 3.90 5.99
CA HIS A 19 6.58 3.06 5.61
C HIS A 19 6.99 3.27 4.14
N GLU A 20 6.04 3.16 3.21
CA GLU A 20 6.30 3.32 1.78
C GLU A 20 6.74 4.75 1.41
N VAL A 21 6.11 5.76 2.00
CA VAL A 21 6.50 7.16 1.79
C VAL A 21 7.92 7.41 2.31
N SER A 22 8.32 6.77 3.42
CA SER A 22 9.69 6.87 3.94
C SER A 22 10.72 6.28 2.98
N HIS A 23 10.42 5.12 2.37
CA HIS A 23 11.26 4.57 1.29
C HIS A 23 11.34 5.52 0.11
N GLY A 24 10.20 6.09 -0.31
CA GLY A 24 10.15 7.06 -1.40
C GLY A 24 10.98 8.32 -1.13
N TYR A 25 10.96 8.85 0.09
CA TYR A 25 11.82 9.98 0.47
C TYR A 25 13.30 9.60 0.54
N ALA A 26 13.63 8.40 1.03
CA ALA A 26 15.01 7.91 1.04
C ALA A 26 15.55 7.74 -0.40
N ALA A 27 14.75 7.17 -1.30
CA ALA A 27 15.05 7.04 -2.72
C ALA A 27 15.25 8.42 -3.37
N LEU A 28 14.36 9.37 -3.10
CA LEU A 28 14.47 10.74 -3.60
C LEU A 28 15.75 11.43 -3.12
N ALA A 29 16.12 11.25 -1.85
CA ALA A 29 17.35 11.79 -1.29
C ALA A 29 18.61 11.20 -1.95
N LEU A 30 18.52 9.96 -2.47
CA LEU A 30 19.56 9.28 -3.23
C LEU A 30 19.46 9.52 -4.75
N GLY A 31 18.50 10.34 -5.20
CA GLY A 31 18.36 10.79 -6.59
C GLY A 31 17.34 10.03 -7.44
N ASP A 32 16.63 9.04 -6.90
CA ASP A 32 15.54 8.36 -7.60
C ASP A 32 14.24 9.16 -7.47
N THR A 33 13.75 9.69 -8.60
CA THR A 33 12.57 10.56 -8.63
C THR A 33 11.26 9.83 -8.93
N THR A 34 11.26 8.51 -9.15
CA THR A 34 10.08 7.76 -9.61
C THR A 34 8.86 7.99 -8.69
N ALA A 35 9.00 7.79 -7.38
CA ALA A 35 7.88 7.94 -6.43
C ALA A 35 7.34 9.39 -6.38
N ARG A 36 8.22 10.39 -6.58
CA ARG A 36 7.81 11.80 -6.63
C ARG A 36 7.04 12.09 -7.90
N ASP A 37 7.57 11.65 -9.04
CA ASP A 37 7.03 11.95 -10.36
C ASP A 37 5.69 11.21 -10.59
N GLU A 38 5.49 10.05 -9.97
CA GLU A 38 4.20 9.34 -9.90
C GLU A 38 3.21 9.93 -8.87
N GLY A 39 3.63 10.93 -8.09
CA GLY A 39 2.79 11.56 -7.06
C GLY A 39 2.47 10.65 -5.88
N ARG A 40 3.34 9.67 -5.59
CA ARG A 40 3.21 8.69 -4.49
C ARG A 40 3.82 9.18 -3.17
N LEU A 41 4.56 10.28 -3.15
CA LEU A 41 5.03 10.92 -1.90
C LEU A 41 3.90 11.69 -1.20
N THR A 42 2.91 10.98 -0.67
CA THR A 42 1.71 11.54 -0.03
C THR A 42 1.19 10.62 1.07
N LEU A 43 0.50 11.15 2.08
CA LEU A 43 -0.14 10.32 3.10
C LEU A 43 -1.54 9.82 2.70
N ASN A 44 -1.94 10.03 1.45
CA ASN A 44 -3.21 9.51 0.93
C ASN A 44 -3.07 8.01 0.60
N PRO A 45 -3.71 7.09 1.35
CA PRO A 45 -3.60 5.65 1.10
C PRO A 45 -4.06 5.26 -0.31
N LEU A 46 -5.03 5.97 -0.88
CA LEU A 46 -5.57 5.67 -2.20
C LEU A 46 -4.55 5.84 -3.33
N LYS A 47 -3.52 6.68 -3.14
CA LYS A 47 -2.46 6.91 -4.12
C LYS A 47 -1.43 5.78 -4.18
N HIS A 48 -1.46 4.87 -3.21
CA HIS A 48 -0.56 3.72 -3.11
C HIS A 48 -1.22 2.42 -3.59
N LEU A 49 -2.53 2.45 -3.85
CA LEU A 49 -3.25 1.29 -4.36
C LEU A 49 -3.04 1.17 -5.87
N ASP A 50 -2.61 -0.02 -6.29
CA ASP A 50 -2.55 -0.39 -7.70
C ASP A 50 -3.76 -1.30 -8.02
N PRO A 51 -4.62 -0.96 -8.99
CA PRO A 51 -5.81 -1.77 -9.28
C PRO A 51 -5.50 -3.23 -9.67
N VAL A 52 -4.34 -3.47 -10.27
CA VAL A 52 -3.95 -4.83 -10.67
C VAL A 52 -3.45 -5.59 -9.44
N GLY A 53 -2.45 -5.07 -8.73
CA GLY A 53 -1.83 -5.72 -7.58
C GLY A 53 -2.73 -5.77 -6.34
N SER A 54 -3.50 -4.71 -6.08
CA SER A 54 -4.32 -4.58 -4.87
C SER A 54 -5.74 -5.15 -5.03
N VAL A 55 -6.25 -5.33 -6.26
CA VAL A 55 -7.63 -5.81 -6.49
C VAL A 55 -7.67 -7.02 -7.43
N ALA A 56 -7.20 -6.87 -8.68
CA ALA A 56 -7.38 -7.90 -9.69
C ALA A 56 -6.63 -9.19 -9.33
N LEU A 57 -5.39 -9.08 -8.89
CA LEU A 57 -4.55 -10.22 -8.54
C LEU A 57 -5.07 -10.99 -7.31
N PRO A 58 -5.37 -10.35 -6.16
CA PRO A 58 -6.01 -11.03 -5.04
C PRO A 58 -7.33 -11.71 -5.41
N LEU A 59 -8.16 -11.07 -6.23
CA LEU A 59 -9.42 -11.65 -6.70
C LEU A 59 -9.18 -12.89 -7.56
N LEU A 60 -8.25 -12.82 -8.53
CA LEU A 60 -7.89 -13.95 -9.37
C LEU A 60 -7.34 -15.12 -8.54
N LEU A 61 -6.48 -14.85 -7.56
CA LEU A 61 -5.95 -15.89 -6.69
C LEU A 61 -7.02 -16.53 -5.81
N ALA A 62 -7.96 -15.73 -5.29
CA ALA A 62 -9.09 -16.24 -4.53
C ALA A 62 -9.98 -17.15 -5.39
N LEU A 63 -10.25 -16.75 -6.65
CA LEU A 63 -11.01 -17.56 -7.61
C LEU A 63 -10.28 -18.85 -8.00
N ALA A 64 -8.96 -18.77 -8.17
CA ALA A 64 -8.10 -19.92 -8.46
C ALA A 64 -7.88 -20.83 -7.24
N ARG A 65 -8.36 -20.44 -6.04
CA ARG A 65 -8.09 -21.12 -4.75
C ARG A 65 -6.59 -21.32 -4.51
N SER A 66 -5.80 -20.33 -4.92
CA SER A 66 -4.36 -20.34 -4.70
C SER A 66 -4.06 -20.29 -3.19
N PRO A 67 -3.06 -21.04 -2.69
CA PRO A 67 -2.63 -20.96 -1.29
C PRO A 67 -1.82 -19.69 -0.99
N ILE A 68 -1.53 -18.86 -1.99
CA ILE A 68 -0.75 -17.62 -1.85
C ILE A 68 -1.67 -16.50 -1.33
N MET A 69 -1.31 -15.91 -0.19
CA MET A 69 -1.88 -14.65 0.33
C MET A 69 -0.79 -13.59 0.38
N PHE A 70 -1.12 -12.37 -0.06
CA PHE A 70 -0.25 -11.19 0.00
C PHE A 70 -0.69 -10.27 1.13
#